data_AF-A0A5J4KNL3-F1
#
_entry.id   AF-A0A5J4KNL3-F1
#
_cell.length_a   1.000
_cell.length_b   1.000
_cell.length_c   1.000
_cell.angle_alpha   90.00
_cell.angle_beta   90.00
_cell.angle_gamma   90.00
#
_symmetry.space_group_name_H-M   'P 1'
#
loop_
_entity.id
_entity.type
_entity.pdbx_description
1 polymer ?
#
loop_
_entity_poly.entity_id
_entity_poly.type
_entity_poly.pdbx_seq_one_letter_code
_entity_poly.pdbx_strand_id
1 'polypeptide(L)'
;MILKGFEDFITDPTVSDLAKLSLSPILKELGSEMADDGIIEYLNDPAGAIRQMQMRLLELVGQNEMGVETILEDVVSMPVERRFAFINWLGNSNDPRAANLLVPLLENQTGKVVMAVIEALELLGPIAINQTIPALNHVIATTSNRQLKQQARTTLGRLTMQSMLGSEDAALLEARQQQYPAYQARVSSIDGSGTQLIMLSWLRPDGLIKGVNVLYQDQKGIKDCYGVDEMDTEQWESLIGDLDEQGFSSFKVSFEYACAVILEARALNRRTRTRLPIAYSIWRPLTEAGVRDKKAVASLPATTLPCVELTAEARAMADRADELYQLKEFSSWLYEPIERIEPFISRYWAALNMVESTTNKRKKARMQEQRDLLTSLASESLHELIDDKWRTTYAARLLRQAALLQQADQHEYVPMIQATATLLDPASQVPVQDQTFPIALISISIEQGPLRLMVESLRSGSLSSFPVEFFQQD
;
A
#
# COMPACT_ATOMS: atom_id res chain seq x y z
N MET A 1 17.12 17.63 -32.90
CA MET A 1 18.42 18.24 -32.53
C MET A 1 19.01 17.58 -31.28
N ILE A 2 18.19 17.32 -30.25
CA ILE A 2 18.63 16.67 -29.01
C ILE A 2 19.11 15.22 -29.23
N LEU A 3 18.32 14.39 -29.92
CA LEU A 3 18.68 12.98 -30.19
C LEU A 3 20.03 12.84 -30.92
N LYS A 4 20.21 13.59 -32.01
CA LYS A 4 21.47 13.60 -32.77
C LYS A 4 22.68 13.99 -31.92
N GLY A 5 22.51 14.93 -30.98
CA GLY A 5 23.58 15.29 -30.05
C GLY A 5 23.98 14.17 -29.08
N PHE A 6 23.03 13.33 -28.65
CA PHE A 6 23.33 12.15 -27.84
C PHE A 6 23.96 11.02 -28.67
N GLU A 7 23.53 10.83 -29.92
CA GLU A 7 24.16 9.87 -30.84
C GLU A 7 25.60 10.27 -31.18
N ASP A 8 25.84 11.55 -31.47
CA ASP A 8 27.19 12.10 -31.67
C ASP A 8 28.07 11.92 -30.42
N PHE A 9 27.51 12.07 -29.21
CA PHE A 9 28.21 11.83 -27.96
C PHE A 9 28.59 10.36 -27.75
N ILE A 10 27.76 9.41 -28.19
CA ILE A 10 28.03 7.97 -28.06
C ILE A 10 29.10 7.50 -29.04
N THR A 11 29.07 8.05 -30.25
CA THR A 11 30.05 7.71 -31.30
C THR A 11 31.43 8.31 -31.04
N ASP A 12 31.56 9.30 -30.15
CA ASP A 12 32.84 9.89 -29.78
C ASP A 12 33.73 8.87 -29.01
N PRO A 13 34.89 8.45 -29.55
CA PRO A 13 35.77 7.49 -28.90
C PRO A 13 36.46 8.05 -27.64
N THR A 14 36.49 9.38 -27.46
CA THR A 14 37.11 10.04 -26.30
C THR A 14 36.22 10.05 -25.06
N VAL A 15 34.91 9.84 -25.25
CA VAL A 15 33.95 9.72 -24.17
C VAL A 15 34.08 8.35 -23.51
N SER A 16 34.04 8.33 -22.18
CA SER A 16 34.15 7.08 -21.42
C SER A 16 32.94 6.17 -21.66
N ASP A 17 33.18 4.86 -21.70
CA ASP A 17 32.13 3.87 -21.94
C ASP A 17 31.01 3.93 -20.90
N LEU A 18 31.34 4.31 -19.66
CA LEU A 18 30.36 4.53 -18.60
C LEU A 18 29.43 5.71 -18.91
N ALA A 19 29.97 6.81 -19.43
CA ALA A 19 29.17 7.97 -19.82
C ALA A 19 28.25 7.62 -21.01
N LYS A 20 28.75 6.84 -21.98
CA LYS A 20 27.93 6.31 -23.08
C LYS A 20 26.77 5.47 -22.55
N LEU A 21 27.07 4.46 -21.72
CA LEU A 21 26.06 3.58 -21.12
C LEU A 21 25.02 4.33 -20.28
N SER A 22 25.38 5.41 -19.61
CA SER A 22 24.44 6.20 -18.80
C SER A 22 23.34 6.88 -19.62
N LEU A 23 23.53 7.04 -20.94
CA LEU A 23 22.54 7.62 -21.84
C LEU A 23 21.55 6.58 -22.40
N SER A 24 21.80 5.28 -22.23
CA SER A 24 20.92 4.21 -22.76
C SER A 24 19.43 4.41 -22.42
N PRO A 25 19.03 4.75 -21.17
CA PRO A 25 17.62 5.01 -20.85
C PRO A 25 17.04 6.19 -21.63
N ILE A 26 17.79 7.28 -21.76
CA ILE A 26 17.35 8.50 -22.47
C ILE A 26 17.22 8.22 -23.97
N LEU A 27 18.17 7.50 -24.55
CA LEU A 27 18.09 7.07 -25.96
C LEU A 27 16.87 6.20 -26.21
N LYS A 28 16.53 5.33 -25.26
CA LYS A 28 15.38 4.43 -25.34
C LYS A 28 14.06 5.21 -25.33
N GLU A 29 13.93 6.17 -24.43
CA GLU A 29 12.78 7.08 -24.39
C GLU A 29 12.64 7.91 -25.67
N LEU A 30 13.76 8.28 -26.28
CA LEU A 30 13.82 9.00 -27.54
C LEU A 30 13.68 8.10 -28.79
N GLY A 31 13.54 6.78 -28.61
CA GLY A 31 13.36 5.82 -29.70
C GLY A 31 14.58 5.62 -30.59
N SER A 32 15.80 5.85 -30.09
CA SER A 32 17.04 5.64 -30.85
C SER A 32 17.35 4.15 -31.00
N GLU A 33 17.82 3.76 -32.18
CA GLU A 33 18.34 2.41 -32.44
C GLU A 33 19.64 2.11 -31.64
N MET A 34 20.32 3.14 -31.13
CA MET A 34 21.51 3.01 -30.30
C MET A 34 21.21 2.67 -28.84
N ALA A 35 19.94 2.63 -28.41
CA ALA A 35 19.58 2.51 -26.99
C ALA A 35 19.82 1.11 -26.36
N ASP A 36 19.70 0.05 -27.16
CA ASP A 36 19.81 -1.34 -26.73
C ASP A 36 21.20 -1.91 -27.08
N ASP A 37 21.29 -2.96 -27.89
CA ASP A 37 22.56 -3.62 -28.24
C ASP A 37 23.46 -2.72 -29.10
N GLY A 38 22.89 -1.74 -29.80
CA GLY A 38 23.61 -0.81 -30.66
C GLY A 38 24.67 0.02 -29.92
N ILE A 39 24.47 0.31 -28.62
CA ILE A 39 25.45 1.08 -27.85
C ILE A 39 26.76 0.32 -27.66
N ILE A 40 26.69 -1.02 -27.63
CA ILE A 40 27.82 -1.92 -27.35
C ILE A 40 28.89 -1.79 -28.43
N GLU A 41 28.49 -1.55 -29.68
CA GLU A 41 29.39 -1.38 -30.82
C GLU A 41 30.29 -0.13 -30.70
N TYR A 42 29.88 0.84 -29.87
CA TYR A 42 30.59 2.11 -29.68
C TYR A 42 31.34 2.20 -28.35
N LEU A 43 31.37 1.12 -27.57
CA LEU A 43 32.16 1.03 -26.34
C LEU A 43 33.60 0.60 -26.66
N ASN A 44 34.57 1.25 -26.02
CA ASN A 44 35.99 0.92 -26.17
C ASN A 44 36.36 -0.41 -25.46
N ASP A 45 35.82 -0.64 -24.27
CA ASP A 45 35.89 -1.86 -23.47
C ASP A 45 34.50 -2.22 -22.94
N PRO A 46 33.64 -2.86 -23.77
CA PRO A 46 32.27 -3.20 -23.38
C PRO A 46 32.22 -4.12 -22.16
N ALA A 47 33.17 -5.06 -22.04
CA ALA A 47 33.22 -5.99 -20.92
C ALA A 47 33.59 -5.28 -19.60
N GLY A 48 34.57 -4.38 -19.63
CA GLY A 48 34.94 -3.55 -18.49
C GLY A 48 33.82 -2.59 -18.08
N ALA A 49 33.15 -1.96 -19.05
CA ALA A 49 32.05 -1.04 -18.80
C ALA A 49 30.84 -1.73 -18.15
N ILE A 50 30.46 -2.91 -18.65
CA ILE A 50 29.40 -3.74 -18.05
C ILE A 50 29.77 -4.14 -16.62
N ARG A 51 31.03 -4.54 -16.37
CA ARG A 51 31.50 -4.89 -15.02
C ARG A 51 31.46 -3.69 -14.06
N GLN A 52 31.82 -2.49 -14.54
CA GLN A 52 31.73 -1.27 -13.73
C GLN A 52 30.28 -0.93 -13.39
N MET A 53 29.35 -1.05 -14.34
CA MET A 53 27.92 -0.85 -14.10
C MET A 53 27.37 -1.84 -13.06
N GLN A 54 27.76 -3.11 -13.18
CA GLN A 54 27.43 -4.17 -12.24
C GLN A 54 27.91 -3.87 -10.82
N MET A 55 29.17 -3.42 -10.67
CA MET A 55 29.70 -3.02 -9.36
C MET A 55 28.95 -1.82 -8.78
N ARG A 56 28.63 -0.81 -9.61
CA ARG A 56 27.87 0.37 -9.18
C ARG A 56 26.46 0.02 -8.73
N LEU A 57 25.81 -0.93 -9.41
CA LEU A 57 24.51 -1.46 -8.99
C LEU A 57 24.62 -2.12 -7.61
N LEU A 58 25.62 -2.99 -7.40
CA LEU A 58 25.84 -3.64 -6.11
C LEU A 58 26.23 -2.66 -5.00
N GLU A 59 26.95 -1.58 -5.34
CA GLU A 59 27.23 -0.47 -4.43
C GLU A 59 25.95 0.26 -4.01
N LEU A 60 25.09 0.62 -4.97
CA LEU A 60 23.82 1.30 -4.71
C LEU A 60 22.92 0.49 -3.76
N VAL A 61 22.73 -0.81 -4.04
CA VAL A 61 21.88 -1.69 -3.22
C VAL A 61 22.54 -2.07 -1.89
N GLY A 62 23.83 -1.81 -1.74
CA GLY A 62 24.57 -1.95 -0.49
C GLY A 62 24.43 -0.75 0.44
N GLN A 63 23.96 0.40 -0.07
CA GLN A 63 23.80 1.63 0.72
C GLN A 63 22.52 1.62 1.54
N ASN A 64 21.38 1.33 0.91
CA ASN A 64 20.08 1.31 1.58
C ASN A 64 19.02 0.51 0.80
N GLU A 65 17.89 0.29 1.47
CA GLU A 65 16.71 -0.43 0.97
C GLU A 65 16.04 0.30 -0.21
N MET A 66 16.16 1.64 -0.30
CA MET A 66 15.64 2.40 -1.44
C MET A 66 16.34 2.03 -2.74
N GLY A 67 17.66 1.86 -2.72
CA GLY A 67 18.42 1.37 -3.86
C GLY A 67 17.99 -0.03 -4.29
N VAL A 68 17.66 -0.90 -3.32
CA VAL A 68 17.09 -2.24 -3.59
C VAL A 68 15.72 -2.13 -4.25
N GLU A 69 14.85 -1.24 -3.74
CA GLU A 69 13.48 -1.03 -4.22
C GLU A 69 13.46 -0.58 -5.68
N THR A 70 14.21 0.48 -6.02
CA THR A 70 14.32 0.98 -7.39
C THR A 70 14.72 -0.11 -8.38
N ILE A 71 15.70 -0.94 -8.02
CA ILE A 71 16.19 -2.01 -8.90
C ILE A 71 15.16 -3.15 -9.02
N LEU A 72 14.53 -3.55 -7.92
CA LEU A 72 13.64 -4.71 -7.93
C LEU A 72 12.28 -4.45 -8.54
N GLU A 73 11.78 -3.21 -8.51
CA GLU A 73 10.58 -2.82 -9.27
C GLU A 73 10.75 -3.09 -10.76
N ASP A 74 11.88 -2.67 -11.32
CA ASP A 74 12.25 -2.95 -12.71
C ASP A 74 12.39 -4.45 -12.96
N VAL A 75 13.13 -5.17 -12.12
CA VAL A 75 13.38 -6.62 -12.29
C VAL A 75 12.10 -7.45 -12.26
N VAL A 76 11.12 -7.07 -11.44
CA VAL A 76 9.83 -7.78 -11.35
C VAL A 76 8.94 -7.50 -12.58
N SER A 77 9.16 -6.38 -13.29
CA SER A 77 8.49 -6.09 -14.56
C SER A 77 9.12 -6.82 -15.76
N MET A 78 10.39 -7.26 -15.65
CA MET A 78 11.10 -7.93 -16.74
C MET A 78 10.50 -9.32 -17.10
N PRO A 79 10.64 -9.74 -18.37
CA PRO A 79 10.40 -11.12 -18.80
C PRO A 79 11.15 -12.13 -17.92
N VAL A 80 10.55 -13.31 -17.75
CA VAL A 80 11.02 -14.34 -16.81
C VAL A 80 12.44 -14.80 -17.14
N GLU A 81 12.79 -14.88 -18.42
CA GLU A 81 14.11 -15.29 -18.90
C GLU A 81 15.19 -14.29 -18.49
N ARG A 82 14.91 -12.99 -18.62
CA ARG A 82 15.81 -11.92 -18.17
C ARG A 82 15.96 -11.91 -16.65
N ARG A 83 14.88 -12.20 -15.92
CA ARG A 83 14.92 -12.34 -14.47
C ARG A 83 15.81 -13.50 -14.03
N PHE A 84 15.76 -14.65 -14.72
CA PHE A 84 16.66 -15.77 -14.44
C PHE A 84 18.12 -15.42 -14.72
N ALA A 85 18.40 -14.72 -15.83
CA ALA A 85 19.74 -14.26 -16.12
C ALA A 85 20.27 -13.31 -15.03
N PHE A 86 19.43 -12.39 -14.55
CA PHE A 86 19.76 -11.48 -13.45
C PHE A 86 20.04 -12.22 -12.13
N ILE A 87 19.18 -13.16 -11.75
CA ILE A 87 19.36 -13.99 -10.55
C ILE A 87 20.66 -14.82 -10.63
N ASN A 88 20.92 -15.42 -11.80
CA ASN A 88 22.14 -16.20 -12.00
C ASN A 88 23.40 -15.31 -11.95
N TRP A 89 23.34 -14.11 -12.53
CA TRP A 89 24.43 -13.14 -12.41
C TRP A 89 24.69 -12.77 -10.94
N LEU A 90 23.66 -12.47 -10.15
CA LEU A 90 23.77 -12.18 -8.73
C LEU A 90 24.45 -13.31 -7.95
N GLY A 91 24.05 -14.57 -8.19
CA GLY A 91 24.66 -15.74 -7.54
C GLY A 91 26.15 -15.93 -7.86
N ASN A 92 26.59 -15.52 -9.05
CA ASN A 92 27.98 -15.63 -9.49
C ASN A 92 28.81 -14.35 -9.25
N SER A 93 28.22 -13.32 -8.64
CA SER A 93 28.88 -12.02 -8.45
C SER A 93 30.05 -12.07 -7.47
N ASN A 94 30.10 -13.09 -6.59
CA ASN A 94 31.00 -13.16 -5.44
C ASN A 94 30.93 -11.91 -4.54
N ASP A 95 29.76 -11.28 -4.47
CA ASP A 95 29.52 -10.08 -3.67
C ASP A 95 28.39 -10.34 -2.66
N PRO A 96 28.62 -10.16 -1.35
CA PRO A 96 27.57 -10.38 -0.35
C PRO A 96 26.37 -9.44 -0.50
N ARG A 97 26.56 -8.26 -1.11
CA ARG A 97 25.48 -7.28 -1.35
C ARG A 97 24.44 -7.80 -2.33
N ALA A 98 24.78 -8.80 -3.15
CA ALA A 98 23.83 -9.45 -4.04
C ALA A 98 22.66 -10.10 -3.28
N ALA A 99 22.87 -10.53 -2.04
CA ALA A 99 21.81 -11.10 -1.23
C ALA A 99 20.72 -10.07 -0.84
N ASN A 100 21.01 -8.76 -0.81
CA ASN A 100 20.01 -7.70 -0.63
C ASN A 100 18.95 -7.71 -1.75
N LEU A 101 19.33 -8.11 -2.97
CA LEU A 101 18.42 -8.23 -4.12
C LEU A 101 17.76 -9.61 -4.21
N LEU A 102 18.48 -10.67 -3.82
CA LEU A 102 17.97 -12.04 -3.88
C LEU A 102 16.91 -12.33 -2.81
N VAL A 103 17.15 -11.92 -1.56
CA VAL A 103 16.26 -12.25 -0.44
C VAL A 103 14.80 -11.80 -0.66
N PRO A 104 14.52 -10.55 -1.11
CA PRO A 104 13.14 -10.11 -1.36
C PRO A 104 12.43 -10.94 -2.44
N LEU A 105 13.17 -11.52 -3.40
CA LEU A 105 12.63 -12.37 -4.48
C LEU A 105 12.26 -13.78 -4.01
N LEU A 106 12.52 -14.15 -2.75
CA LEU A 106 11.99 -15.39 -2.17
C LEU A 106 10.48 -15.32 -1.90
N GLU A 107 9.91 -14.13 -1.87
CA GLU A 107 8.49 -13.89 -1.60
C GLU A 107 7.72 -13.45 -2.85
N ASN A 108 6.46 -13.90 -2.94
CA ASN A 108 5.50 -13.49 -3.97
C ASN A 108 5.96 -13.72 -5.43
N GLN A 109 6.98 -14.55 -5.62
CA GLN A 109 7.44 -15.01 -6.92
C GLN A 109 6.89 -16.39 -7.26
N THR A 110 6.99 -16.76 -8.54
CA THR A 110 6.67 -18.13 -8.97
C THR A 110 7.65 -19.13 -8.35
N GLY A 111 7.22 -20.38 -8.14
CA GLY A 111 8.07 -21.40 -7.54
C GLY A 111 9.40 -21.63 -8.28
N LYS A 112 9.43 -21.47 -9.61
CA LYS A 112 10.66 -21.57 -10.40
C LYS A 112 11.65 -20.44 -10.09
N VAL A 113 11.15 -19.21 -9.98
CA VAL A 113 11.97 -18.05 -9.60
C VAL A 113 12.51 -18.24 -8.19
N VAL A 114 11.67 -18.64 -7.23
CA VAL A 114 12.11 -18.90 -5.84
C VAL A 114 13.19 -19.99 -5.78
N MET A 115 13.06 -21.06 -6.58
CA MET A 115 14.13 -22.08 -6.67
C MET A 115 15.45 -21.49 -7.16
N ALA A 116 15.42 -20.73 -8.25
CA ALA A 116 16.63 -20.10 -8.80
C ALA A 116 17.27 -19.12 -7.80
N VAL A 117 16.45 -18.41 -7.02
CA VAL A 117 16.94 -17.53 -5.95
C VAL A 117 17.62 -18.34 -4.84
N ILE A 118 17.04 -19.46 -4.40
CA ILE A 118 17.67 -20.34 -3.40
C ILE A 118 19.01 -20.88 -3.92
N GLU A 119 19.08 -21.29 -5.18
CA GLU A 119 20.32 -21.74 -5.83
C GLU A 119 21.36 -20.61 -5.90
N ALA A 120 20.96 -19.39 -6.27
CA ALA A 120 21.85 -18.23 -6.30
C ALA A 120 22.39 -17.86 -4.92
N LEU A 121 21.56 -17.94 -3.87
CA LEU A 121 21.99 -17.75 -2.49
C LEU A 121 22.97 -18.85 -2.03
N GLU A 122 22.81 -20.09 -2.51
CA GLU A 122 23.76 -21.18 -2.27
C GLU A 122 25.12 -20.90 -2.93
N LEU A 123 25.12 -20.35 -4.15
CA LEU A 123 26.35 -19.99 -4.88
C LEU A 123 27.14 -18.87 -4.18
N LEU A 124 26.46 -17.88 -3.59
CA LEU A 124 27.13 -16.88 -2.75
C LEU A 124 27.83 -17.53 -1.55
N GLY A 125 27.26 -18.61 -1.00
CA GLY A 125 27.91 -19.39 0.03
C GLY A 125 28.13 -18.61 1.33
N PRO A 126 29.26 -18.82 2.03
CA PRO A 126 29.52 -18.21 3.34
C PRO A 126 29.57 -16.68 3.35
N ILE A 127 29.83 -16.01 2.22
CA ILE A 127 30.00 -14.55 2.20
C ILE A 127 28.68 -13.81 2.49
N ALA A 128 27.55 -14.43 2.14
CA ALA A 128 26.21 -13.85 2.31
C ALA A 128 25.41 -14.49 3.46
N ILE A 129 26.08 -15.28 4.32
CA ILE A 129 25.39 -16.14 5.28
C ILE A 129 24.46 -15.39 6.24
N ASN A 130 24.86 -14.18 6.65
CA ASN A 130 24.12 -13.37 7.62
C ASN A 130 22.72 -12.98 7.11
N GLN A 131 22.55 -12.93 5.79
CA GLN A 131 21.28 -12.62 5.13
C GLN A 131 20.56 -13.90 4.66
N THR A 132 21.32 -14.87 4.14
CA THR A 132 20.78 -16.11 3.58
C THR A 132 20.11 -16.99 4.64
N ILE A 133 20.74 -17.19 5.81
CA ILE A 133 20.18 -18.08 6.84
C ILE A 133 18.81 -17.62 7.35
N PRO A 134 18.64 -16.36 7.81
CA PRO A 134 17.33 -15.87 8.22
C PRO A 134 16.28 -15.99 7.12
N ALA A 135 16.66 -15.70 5.87
CA ALA A 135 15.77 -15.78 4.73
C ALA A 135 15.29 -17.21 4.43
N LEU A 136 16.18 -18.19 4.42
CA LEU A 136 15.82 -19.60 4.21
C LEU A 136 14.97 -20.15 5.36
N ASN A 137 15.30 -19.81 6.61
CA ASN A 137 14.48 -20.16 7.77
C ASN A 137 13.05 -19.62 7.64
N HIS A 138 12.90 -18.37 7.18
CA HIS A 138 11.59 -17.79 6.89
C HIS A 138 10.83 -18.56 5.80
N VAL A 139 11.49 -18.91 4.69
CA VAL A 139 10.87 -19.71 3.61
C VAL A 139 10.38 -21.05 4.15
N ILE A 140 11.17 -21.74 4.96
CA ILE A 140 10.82 -23.04 5.56
C ILE A 140 9.59 -22.92 6.46
N ALA A 141 9.50 -21.84 7.24
CA ALA A 141 8.39 -21.58 8.15
C ALA A 141 7.10 -21.22 7.42
N THR A 142 7.17 -20.44 6.34
CA THR A 142 6.00 -19.80 5.73
C THR A 142 5.46 -20.52 4.49
N THR A 143 6.32 -21.20 3.72
CA THR A 143 5.88 -21.84 2.46
C THR A 143 5.04 -23.09 2.71
N SER A 144 3.99 -23.25 1.90
CA SER A 144 3.20 -24.49 1.80
C SER A 144 3.74 -25.44 0.73
N ASN A 145 4.62 -24.98 -0.16
CA ASN A 145 5.18 -25.81 -1.22
C ASN A 145 6.27 -26.75 -0.66
N ARG A 146 5.99 -28.06 -0.70
CA ARG A 146 6.89 -29.09 -0.16
C ARG A 146 8.24 -29.13 -0.87
N GLN A 147 8.28 -28.91 -2.17
CA GLN A 147 9.54 -28.92 -2.94
C GLN A 147 10.42 -27.73 -2.55
N LEU A 148 9.85 -26.52 -2.49
CA LEU A 148 10.58 -25.32 -2.04
C LEU A 148 11.08 -25.49 -0.60
N LYS A 149 10.24 -26.02 0.28
CA LYS A 149 10.62 -26.28 1.68
C LYS A 149 11.79 -27.25 1.79
N GLN A 150 11.79 -28.33 0.99
CA GLN A 150 12.88 -29.30 0.99
C GLN A 150 14.16 -28.73 0.40
N GLN A 151 14.07 -27.93 -0.67
CA GLN A 151 15.22 -27.26 -1.27
C GLN A 151 15.84 -26.29 -0.27
N ALA A 152 15.05 -25.41 0.34
CA ALA A 152 15.52 -24.46 1.35
C ALA A 152 16.21 -25.15 2.54
N ARG A 153 15.67 -26.29 3.02
CA ARG A 153 16.30 -27.09 4.09
C ARG A 153 17.64 -27.69 3.65
N THR A 154 17.70 -28.21 2.43
CA THR A 154 18.94 -28.81 1.89
C THR A 154 20.02 -27.77 1.76
N THR A 155 19.71 -26.61 1.15
CA THR A 155 20.63 -25.49 0.98
C THR A 155 21.06 -24.93 2.34
N LEU A 156 20.13 -24.73 3.28
CA LEU A 156 20.45 -24.29 4.64
C LEU A 156 21.46 -25.24 5.30
N GLY A 157 21.21 -26.56 5.25
CA GLY A 157 22.12 -27.56 5.84
C GLY A 157 23.52 -27.52 5.22
N ARG A 158 23.64 -27.30 3.90
CA ARG A 158 24.94 -27.14 3.22
C ARG A 158 25.67 -25.88 3.65
N LEU A 159 24.97 -24.75 3.69
CA LEU A 159 25.55 -23.47 4.11
C LEU A 159 26.03 -23.53 5.57
N THR A 160 25.25 -24.11 6.47
CA THR A 160 25.66 -24.27 7.88
C THR A 160 26.90 -25.18 8.01
N MET A 161 27.04 -26.23 7.19
CA MET A 161 28.24 -27.08 7.19
C MET A 161 29.48 -26.36 6.64
N GLN A 162 29.31 -25.44 5.69
CA GLN A 162 30.41 -24.66 5.10
C GLN A 162 30.87 -23.50 6.00
N SER A 163 30.09 -23.18 7.03
CA SER A 163 30.27 -21.99 7.83
C SER A 163 30.82 -22.33 9.21
N MET A 164 31.45 -21.36 9.87
CA MET A 164 32.00 -21.57 11.21
C MET A 164 30.88 -21.94 12.20
N LEU A 165 31.18 -22.83 13.15
CA LEU A 165 30.26 -23.18 14.24
C LEU A 165 29.79 -21.91 14.96
N GLY A 166 28.46 -21.74 15.10
CA GLY A 166 27.85 -20.56 15.70
C GLY A 166 27.52 -19.40 14.73
N SER A 167 27.85 -19.54 13.44
CA SER A 167 27.50 -18.54 12.41
C SER A 167 25.99 -18.36 12.24
N GLU A 168 25.19 -19.41 12.40
CA GLU A 168 23.73 -19.32 12.37
C GLU A 168 23.19 -18.47 13.53
N ASP A 169 23.66 -18.72 14.75
CA ASP A 169 23.26 -17.95 15.93
C ASP A 169 23.69 -16.48 15.81
N ALA A 170 24.90 -16.24 15.30
CA ALA A 170 25.43 -14.89 15.06
C ALA A 170 24.63 -14.15 13.98
N ALA A 171 24.34 -14.79 12.85
CA ALA A 171 23.51 -14.24 11.78
C ALA A 171 22.11 -13.87 12.28
N LEU A 172 21.50 -14.76 13.08
CA LEU A 172 20.20 -14.51 13.71
C LEU A 172 20.28 -13.39 14.75
N LEU A 173 21.41 -13.20 15.43
CA LEU A 173 21.62 -12.13 16.40
C LEU A 173 21.82 -10.76 15.73
N GLU A 174 22.63 -10.70 14.67
CA GLU A 174 22.85 -9.48 13.88
C GLU A 174 21.54 -8.99 13.26
N ALA A 175 20.76 -9.91 12.69
CA ALA A 175 19.42 -9.62 12.19
C ALA A 175 18.44 -9.13 13.29
N ARG A 176 18.77 -9.28 14.57
CA ARG A 176 18.00 -8.68 15.70
C ARG A 176 18.55 -7.31 16.09
N GLN A 177 19.86 -7.08 15.96
CA GLN A 177 20.52 -5.83 16.35
C GLN A 177 20.31 -4.68 15.36
N GLN A 178 20.01 -4.98 14.09
CA GLN A 178 19.76 -3.97 13.06
C GLN A 178 18.45 -3.15 13.25
N GLN A 179 17.82 -3.23 14.42
CA GLN A 179 16.60 -2.49 14.74
C GLN A 179 16.96 -1.08 15.21
N TYR A 180 16.62 -0.10 14.39
CA TYR A 180 16.62 1.30 14.79
C TYR A 180 15.61 1.56 15.92
N PRO A 181 15.85 2.51 16.83
CA PRO A 181 14.84 2.97 17.78
C PRO A 181 13.57 3.44 17.08
N ALA A 182 12.42 2.97 17.56
CA ALA A 182 11.12 3.42 17.10
C ALA A 182 10.96 4.95 17.31
N TYR A 183 10.58 5.68 16.27
CA TYR A 183 10.33 7.12 16.33
C TYR A 183 8.84 7.41 16.45
N GLN A 184 8.05 7.07 15.43
CA GLN A 184 6.62 7.30 15.41
C GLN A 184 5.88 6.26 14.55
N ALA A 185 4.72 5.80 15.02
CA ALA A 185 3.78 5.01 14.25
C ALA A 185 2.48 5.79 14.08
N ARG A 186 1.95 5.83 12.86
CA ARG A 186 0.67 6.46 12.54
C ARG A 186 -0.19 5.55 11.68
N VAL A 187 -1.50 5.64 11.86
CA VAL A 187 -2.49 4.92 11.05
C VAL A 187 -3.58 5.90 10.66
N SER A 188 -3.94 5.96 9.37
CA SER A 188 -5.04 6.82 8.89
C SER A 188 -6.40 6.29 9.30
N SER A 189 -7.43 7.13 9.25
CA SER A 189 -8.81 6.63 9.19
C SER A 189 -8.98 5.67 8.01
N ILE A 190 -9.91 4.73 8.14
CA ILE A 190 -10.35 3.90 7.01
C ILE A 190 -11.34 4.70 6.17
N ASP A 191 -11.23 4.63 4.84
CA ASP A 191 -12.17 5.31 3.93
C ASP A 191 -13.36 4.41 3.52
N GLY A 192 -14.32 4.99 2.77
CA GLY A 192 -15.47 4.26 2.21
C GLY A 192 -15.10 3.15 1.21
N SER A 193 -13.86 3.12 0.71
CA SER A 193 -13.34 2.04 -0.14
C SER A 193 -12.65 0.92 0.65
N GLY A 194 -12.46 1.13 1.97
CA GLY A 194 -11.78 0.22 2.88
C GLY A 194 -10.26 0.37 2.88
N THR A 195 -9.75 1.50 2.39
CA THR A 195 -8.33 1.80 2.31
C THR A 195 -7.82 2.54 3.55
N GLN A 196 -6.60 2.23 3.96
CA GLN A 196 -5.93 2.80 5.11
C GLN A 196 -4.43 2.92 4.85
N LEU A 197 -3.82 4.02 5.28
CA LEU A 197 -2.38 4.24 5.25
C LEU A 197 -1.80 3.95 6.64
N ILE A 198 -0.73 3.15 6.69
CA ILE A 198 0.02 2.85 7.90
C ILE A 198 1.43 3.38 7.71
N MET A 199 1.91 4.19 8.64
CA MET A 199 3.22 4.82 8.59
C MET A 199 4.03 4.38 9.80
N LEU A 200 5.19 3.79 9.57
CA LEU A 200 6.15 3.42 10.62
C LEU A 200 7.44 4.20 10.37
N SER A 201 8.04 4.71 11.44
CA SER A 201 9.28 5.47 11.33
C SER A 201 10.26 5.15 12.45
N TRP A 202 11.55 5.18 12.14
CA TRP A 202 12.61 4.89 13.08
C TRP A 202 13.69 5.97 13.03
N LEU A 203 14.34 6.20 14.17
CA LEU A 203 15.43 7.16 14.28
C LEU A 203 16.75 6.47 13.93
N ARG A 204 17.45 6.99 12.92
CA ARG A 204 18.78 6.53 12.53
C ARG A 204 19.85 7.09 13.47
N PRO A 205 21.06 6.48 13.51
CA PRO A 205 22.17 6.98 14.32
C PRO A 205 22.67 8.38 13.93
N ASP A 206 22.44 8.80 12.69
CA ASP A 206 22.77 10.13 12.17
C ASP A 206 21.71 11.20 12.53
N GLY A 207 20.63 10.82 13.21
CA GLY A 207 19.53 11.70 13.60
C GLY A 207 18.44 11.85 12.54
N LEU A 208 18.58 11.21 11.37
CA LEU A 208 17.54 11.19 10.34
C LEU A 208 16.47 10.15 10.64
N ILE A 209 15.32 10.30 10.01
CA ILE A 209 14.19 9.38 10.08
C ILE A 209 14.22 8.45 8.87
N LYS A 210 14.11 7.15 9.17
CA LYS A 210 13.79 6.11 8.18
C LYS A 210 12.31 5.78 8.29
N GLY A 211 11.56 5.87 7.21
CA GLY A 211 10.11 5.67 7.16
C GLY A 211 9.70 4.53 6.26
N VAL A 212 8.60 3.85 6.60
CA VAL A 212 7.91 2.87 5.75
C VAL A 212 6.42 3.18 5.77
N ASN A 213 5.85 3.33 4.58
CA ASN A 213 4.44 3.57 4.37
C ASN A 213 3.82 2.34 3.72
N VAL A 214 2.72 1.84 4.29
CA VAL A 214 2.01 0.65 3.81
C VAL A 214 0.57 1.04 3.53
N LEU A 215 0.13 0.84 2.28
CA LEU A 215 -1.25 1.06 1.87
C LEU A 215 -2.04 -0.25 1.95
N TYR A 216 -3.01 -0.31 2.85
CA TYR A 216 -3.91 -1.43 3.04
C TYR A 216 -5.25 -1.20 2.33
N GLN A 217 -5.88 -2.29 1.89
CA GLN A 217 -7.29 -2.35 1.54
C GLN A 217 -7.94 -3.62 2.11
N ASP A 218 -9.07 -3.46 2.80
CA ASP A 218 -9.76 -4.51 3.55
C ASP A 218 -10.27 -5.72 2.77
N GLN A 219 -10.29 -5.65 1.44
CA GLN A 219 -10.63 -6.76 0.55
C GLN A 219 -9.43 -7.39 -0.15
N LYS A 220 -8.27 -6.70 -0.22
CA LYS A 220 -7.10 -7.15 -1.00
C LYS A 220 -5.85 -7.37 -0.16
N GLY A 221 -5.79 -6.78 1.04
CA GLY A 221 -4.60 -6.72 1.88
C GLY A 221 -3.73 -5.50 1.54
N ILE A 222 -2.43 -5.64 1.68
CA ILE A 222 -1.44 -4.65 1.27
C ILE A 222 -1.51 -4.49 -0.25
N LYS A 223 -1.83 -3.27 -0.69
CA LYS A 223 -1.85 -2.87 -2.11
C LYS A 223 -0.55 -2.23 -2.53
N ASP A 224 0.05 -1.47 -1.64
CA ASP A 224 1.26 -0.70 -1.92
C ASP A 224 2.15 -0.59 -0.68
N CYS A 225 3.44 -0.38 -0.90
CA CYS A 225 4.44 -0.18 0.14
C CYS A 225 5.57 0.65 -0.44
N TYR A 226 6.01 1.68 0.26
CA TYR A 226 7.15 2.49 -0.15
C TYR A 226 7.91 2.98 1.08
N GLY A 227 9.22 3.11 0.92
CA GLY A 227 10.11 3.59 1.96
C GLY A 227 10.55 5.03 1.79
N VAL A 228 11.12 5.56 2.86
CA VAL A 228 11.96 6.76 2.85
C VAL A 228 13.18 6.45 3.72
N ASP A 229 14.38 6.63 3.19
CA ASP A 229 15.60 6.28 3.94
C ASP A 229 16.12 7.45 4.77
N GLU A 230 16.04 8.66 4.24
CA GLU A 230 16.65 9.87 4.77
C GLU A 230 15.63 11.00 4.75
N MET A 231 15.10 11.34 5.92
CA MET A 231 14.16 12.44 6.10
C MET A 231 14.44 13.10 7.43
N ASP A 232 14.50 14.43 7.45
CA ASP A 232 14.63 15.14 8.73
C ASP A 232 13.28 15.21 9.48
N THR A 233 13.33 15.63 10.74
CA THR A 233 12.13 15.71 11.57
C THR A 233 11.14 16.77 11.08
N GLU A 234 11.60 17.85 10.46
CA GLU A 234 10.73 18.92 9.97
C GLU A 234 9.97 18.47 8.72
N GLN A 235 10.65 17.78 7.80
CA GLN A 235 10.07 17.13 6.63
C GLN A 235 9.03 16.08 7.02
N TRP A 236 9.29 15.29 8.06
CA TRP A 236 8.32 14.32 8.56
C TRP A 236 7.04 14.99 9.08
N GLU A 237 7.16 16.03 9.89
CA GLU A 237 6.00 16.77 10.40
C GLU A 237 5.28 17.54 9.28
N SER A 238 6.01 18.08 8.30
CA SER A 238 5.43 18.68 7.09
C SER A 238 4.62 17.65 6.30
N LEU A 239 5.17 16.45 6.09
CA LEU A 239 4.47 15.38 5.38
C LEU A 239 3.18 14.98 6.10
N ILE A 240 3.19 14.92 7.44
CA ILE A 240 1.98 14.65 8.23
C ILE A 240 0.96 15.78 8.07
N GLY A 241 1.42 17.04 8.09
CA GLY A 241 0.58 18.21 7.87
C GLY A 241 -0.07 18.19 6.49
N ASP A 242 0.72 17.95 5.43
CA ASP A 242 0.25 17.88 4.05
C ASP A 242 -0.79 16.77 3.85
N LEU A 243 -0.59 15.60 4.48
CA LEU A 243 -1.57 14.51 4.47
C LEU A 243 -2.88 14.94 5.15
N ASP A 244 -2.80 15.60 6.30
CA ASP A 244 -3.97 16.07 7.04
C ASP A 244 -4.75 17.15 6.27
N GLU A 245 -4.05 18.06 5.59
CA GLU A 245 -4.64 19.09 4.71
C GLU A 245 -5.33 18.47 3.48
N GLN A 246 -4.77 17.39 2.94
CA GLN A 246 -5.36 16.61 1.84
C GLN A 246 -6.54 15.72 2.29
N GLY A 247 -6.92 15.75 3.56
CA GLY A 247 -8.03 14.98 4.12
C GLY A 247 -7.66 13.56 4.55
N PHE A 248 -6.38 13.21 4.59
CA PHE A 248 -5.88 11.95 5.15
C PHE A 248 -5.59 12.11 6.64
N SER A 249 -6.65 12.15 7.46
CA SER A 249 -6.51 12.18 8.92
C SER A 249 -5.76 10.95 9.42
N SER A 250 -4.61 11.15 10.04
CA SER A 250 -3.77 10.10 10.61
C SER A 250 -3.56 10.24 12.11
N PHE A 251 -3.58 9.12 12.82
CA PHE A 251 -3.51 9.07 14.28
C PHE A 251 -2.20 8.47 14.72
N LYS A 252 -1.54 9.11 15.69
CA LYS A 252 -0.40 8.50 16.37
C LYS A 252 -0.89 7.32 17.21
N VAL A 253 -0.26 6.17 17.03
CA VAL A 253 -0.61 4.90 17.70
C VAL A 253 0.65 4.21 18.23
N SER A 254 0.49 3.12 18.96
CA SER A 254 1.60 2.24 19.32
C SER A 254 2.18 1.53 18.09
N PHE A 255 3.48 1.22 18.12
CA PHE A 255 4.11 0.43 17.06
C PHE A 255 3.48 -0.96 16.96
N GLU A 256 3.16 -1.56 18.10
CA GLU A 256 2.53 -2.87 18.20
C GLU A 256 1.18 -2.89 17.48
N TYR A 257 0.35 -1.86 17.65
CA TYR A 257 -0.92 -1.77 16.93
C TYR A 257 -0.70 -1.61 15.42
N ALA A 258 0.16 -0.70 14.98
CA ALA A 258 0.45 -0.52 13.56
C ALA A 258 1.00 -1.80 12.90
N CYS A 259 1.91 -2.51 13.59
CA CYS A 259 2.40 -3.81 13.16
C CYS A 259 1.29 -4.87 13.11
N ALA A 260 0.35 -4.87 14.06
CA ALA A 260 -0.81 -5.76 14.05
C ALA A 260 -1.67 -5.56 12.79
N VAL A 261 -1.92 -4.30 12.41
CA VAL A 261 -2.67 -3.96 11.19
C VAL A 261 -1.92 -4.45 9.94
N ILE A 262 -0.60 -4.24 9.86
CA ILE A 262 0.22 -4.72 8.73
C ILE A 262 0.19 -6.25 8.61
N LEU A 263 0.33 -6.97 9.74
CA LEU A 263 0.31 -8.43 9.74
C LEU A 263 -1.06 -8.99 9.34
N GLU A 264 -2.14 -8.36 9.78
CA GLU A 264 -3.49 -8.70 9.34
C GLU A 264 -3.67 -8.46 7.83
N ALA A 265 -3.20 -7.31 7.33
CA ALA A 265 -3.20 -6.98 5.90
C ALA A 265 -2.45 -8.03 5.08
N ARG A 266 -1.25 -8.44 5.52
CA ARG A 266 -0.47 -9.49 4.86
C ARG A 266 -1.17 -10.85 4.90
N ALA A 267 -1.78 -11.20 6.03
CA ALA A 267 -2.58 -12.42 6.14
C ALA A 267 -3.77 -12.41 5.16
N LEU A 268 -4.36 -11.23 4.94
CA LEU A 268 -5.41 -11.02 3.96
C LEU A 268 -4.90 -11.26 2.53
N ASN A 269 -3.74 -10.70 2.11
CA ASN A 269 -3.14 -11.00 0.80
C ASN A 269 -2.99 -12.51 0.57
N ARG A 270 -2.52 -13.24 1.59
CA ARG A 270 -2.37 -14.71 1.52
C ARG A 270 -3.72 -15.41 1.33
N ARG A 271 -4.76 -14.97 2.03
CA ARG A 271 -6.12 -15.54 1.95
C ARG A 271 -6.75 -15.27 0.59
N THR A 272 -6.59 -14.06 0.05
CA THR A 272 -7.18 -13.61 -1.22
C THR A 272 -6.33 -13.97 -2.44
N ARG A 273 -5.11 -14.48 -2.21
CA ARG A 273 -4.08 -14.74 -3.24
C ARG A 273 -3.69 -13.48 -4.02
N THR A 274 -3.84 -12.32 -3.41
CA THR A 274 -3.35 -11.05 -3.95
C THR A 274 -1.84 -10.98 -3.75
N ARG A 275 -1.08 -10.66 -4.80
CA ARG A 275 0.37 -10.51 -4.71
C ARG A 275 0.72 -9.30 -3.84
N LEU A 276 1.74 -9.43 -3.00
CA LEU A 276 2.30 -8.29 -2.29
C LEU A 276 3.23 -7.51 -3.23
N PRO A 277 3.34 -6.17 -3.04
CA PRO A 277 4.37 -5.36 -3.68
C PRO A 277 5.77 -5.86 -3.34
N ILE A 278 6.72 -5.75 -4.27
CA ILE A 278 8.10 -6.16 -4.02
C ILE A 278 8.76 -5.31 -2.93
N ALA A 279 8.45 -4.01 -2.90
CA ALA A 279 8.85 -3.08 -1.85
C ALA A 279 8.50 -3.60 -0.45
N TYR A 280 7.32 -4.20 -0.26
CA TYR A 280 6.97 -4.78 1.03
C TYR A 280 7.94 -5.89 1.44
N SER A 281 8.36 -6.78 0.53
CA SER A 281 9.35 -7.83 0.83
C SER A 281 10.71 -7.26 1.26
N ILE A 282 11.09 -6.10 0.73
CA ILE A 282 12.33 -5.38 1.06
C ILE A 282 12.26 -4.80 2.48
N TRP A 283 11.14 -4.14 2.80
CA TRP A 283 10.94 -3.45 4.08
C TRP A 283 10.42 -4.35 5.22
N ARG A 284 9.93 -5.56 4.91
CA ARG A 284 9.42 -6.54 5.88
C ARG A 284 10.35 -6.80 7.07
N PRO A 285 11.68 -6.94 6.92
CA PRO A 285 12.56 -7.14 8.06
C PRO A 285 12.47 -6.04 9.13
N LEU A 286 12.13 -4.80 8.76
CA LEU A 286 11.88 -3.68 9.66
C LEU A 286 10.46 -3.73 10.24
N THR A 287 9.45 -3.95 9.40
CA THR A 287 8.04 -3.91 9.84
C THR A 287 7.61 -5.11 10.69
N GLU A 288 8.28 -6.26 10.55
CA GLU A 288 7.98 -7.49 11.30
C GLU A 288 9.07 -7.86 12.33
N ALA A 289 10.06 -6.98 12.53
CA ALA A 289 11.28 -7.27 13.26
C ALA A 289 11.04 -7.77 14.70
N GLY A 290 10.02 -7.24 15.37
CA GLY A 290 9.63 -7.55 16.75
C GLY A 290 8.59 -8.67 16.90
N VAL A 291 8.03 -9.19 15.81
CA VAL A 291 6.91 -10.15 15.84
C VAL A 291 7.34 -11.47 15.19
N ARG A 292 8.21 -12.23 15.88
CA ARG A 292 8.86 -13.42 15.29
C ARG A 292 8.24 -14.74 15.70
N ASP A 293 7.50 -14.79 16.80
CA ASP A 293 6.92 -16.01 17.33
C ASP A 293 5.42 -15.85 17.63
N LYS A 294 4.72 -16.99 17.70
CA LYS A 294 3.26 -17.02 17.88
C LYS A 294 2.81 -16.32 19.17
N LYS A 295 3.68 -16.27 20.19
CA LYS A 295 3.41 -15.56 21.44
C LYS A 295 3.44 -14.05 21.24
N ALA A 296 4.45 -13.52 20.54
CA ALA A 296 4.51 -12.10 20.20
C ALA A 296 3.32 -11.67 19.33
N VAL A 297 2.91 -12.51 18.36
CA VAL A 297 1.70 -12.26 17.56
C VAL A 297 0.45 -12.20 18.44
N ALA A 298 0.31 -13.12 19.40
CA ALA A 298 -0.86 -13.19 20.27
C ALA A 298 -0.93 -12.05 21.31
N SER A 299 0.19 -11.39 21.61
CA SER A 299 0.23 -10.21 22.49
C SER A 299 -0.04 -8.89 21.78
N LEU A 300 -0.20 -8.90 20.45
CA LEU A 300 -0.47 -7.67 19.71
C LEU A 300 -1.85 -7.11 20.05
N PRO A 301 -2.02 -5.77 20.05
CA PRO A 301 -3.30 -5.13 20.23
C PRO A 301 -4.33 -5.58 19.19
N ALA A 302 -5.61 -5.62 19.59
CA ALA A 302 -6.70 -5.94 18.67
C ALA A 302 -6.87 -4.83 17.62
N THR A 303 -7.00 -5.22 16.35
CA THR A 303 -7.20 -4.30 15.22
C THR A 303 -8.67 -4.00 14.92
N THR A 304 -9.57 -4.69 15.61
CA THR A 304 -11.02 -4.52 15.51
C THR A 304 -11.65 -4.66 16.89
N LEU A 305 -12.69 -3.88 17.15
CA LEU A 305 -13.52 -4.07 18.35
C LEU A 305 -14.63 -5.09 18.09
N PRO A 306 -15.12 -5.79 19.14
CA PRO A 306 -16.29 -6.64 19.00
C PRO A 306 -17.57 -5.79 18.85
N CYS A 307 -18.60 -6.39 18.26
CA CYS A 307 -19.96 -5.88 18.35
C CYS A 307 -20.40 -5.79 19.83
N VAL A 308 -21.28 -4.85 20.11
CA VAL A 308 -21.89 -4.67 21.43
C VAL A 308 -23.25 -5.37 21.49
N GLU A 309 -23.81 -5.55 22.67
CA GLU A 309 -25.20 -5.99 22.80
C GLU A 309 -26.16 -4.88 22.34
N LEU A 310 -27.19 -5.26 21.58
CA LEU A 310 -28.14 -4.32 20.99
C LEU A 310 -29.22 -3.89 22.00
N THR A 311 -28.80 -3.21 23.06
CA THR A 311 -29.67 -2.63 24.10
C THR A 311 -30.44 -1.41 23.57
N ALA A 312 -31.43 -0.92 24.34
CA ALA A 312 -32.15 0.31 24.01
C ALA A 312 -31.21 1.53 23.94
N GLU A 313 -30.19 1.58 24.79
CA GLU A 313 -29.16 2.63 24.78
C GLU A 313 -28.29 2.55 23.52
N ALA A 314 -27.84 1.35 23.14
CA ALA A 314 -27.08 1.16 21.91
C ALA A 314 -27.89 1.59 20.68
N ARG A 315 -29.18 1.24 20.62
CA ARG A 315 -30.09 1.70 19.55
C ARG A 315 -30.20 3.22 19.52
N ALA A 316 -30.43 3.87 20.66
CA ALA A 316 -30.52 5.33 20.74
C ALA A 316 -29.22 6.04 20.31
N MET A 317 -28.05 5.42 20.54
CA MET A 317 -26.78 5.92 20.00
C MET A 317 -26.70 5.76 18.48
N ALA A 318 -27.06 4.59 17.95
CA ALA A 318 -27.04 4.30 16.51
C ALA A 318 -28.07 5.14 15.72
N ASP A 319 -29.18 5.55 16.35
CA ASP A 319 -30.17 6.44 15.74
C ASP A 319 -29.59 7.83 15.42
N ARG A 320 -28.50 8.23 16.09
CA ARG A 320 -27.76 9.48 15.89
C ARG A 320 -26.50 9.30 15.03
N ALA A 321 -26.39 8.18 14.29
CA ALA A 321 -25.20 7.86 13.52
C ALA A 321 -24.94 8.80 12.33
N ASP A 322 -25.87 9.69 11.98
CA ASP A 322 -25.65 10.80 11.05
C ASP A 322 -24.61 11.80 11.58
N GLU A 323 -24.49 11.95 12.90
CA GLU A 323 -23.47 12.79 13.54
C GLU A 323 -22.04 12.31 13.22
N LEU A 324 -21.85 11.01 12.92
CA LEU A 324 -20.54 10.49 12.55
C LEU A 324 -20.00 11.15 11.28
N TYR A 325 -20.87 11.51 10.32
CA TYR A 325 -20.46 12.18 9.08
C TYR A 325 -20.04 13.65 9.27
N GLN A 326 -20.23 14.21 10.47
CA GLN A 326 -19.72 15.53 10.82
C GLN A 326 -18.25 15.47 11.26
N LEU A 327 -17.74 14.25 11.54
CA LEU A 327 -16.35 14.01 11.92
C LEU A 327 -15.46 13.97 10.67
N LYS A 328 -14.25 14.53 10.78
CA LYS A 328 -13.27 14.54 9.67
C LYS A 328 -12.92 13.11 9.23
N GLU A 329 -12.92 12.18 10.17
CA GLU A 329 -12.59 10.77 9.96
C GLU A 329 -13.57 10.05 9.03
N PHE A 330 -14.80 10.57 8.91
CA PHE A 330 -15.86 10.02 8.07
C PHE A 330 -16.05 10.83 6.78
N SER A 331 -15.23 11.86 6.52
CA SER A 331 -15.41 12.71 5.33
C SER A 331 -15.20 11.97 4.02
N SER A 332 -14.43 10.88 4.03
CA SER A 332 -14.18 10.01 2.88
C SER A 332 -15.10 8.78 2.82
N TRP A 333 -16.10 8.69 3.71
CA TRP A 333 -17.07 7.59 3.74
C TRP A 333 -18.20 7.87 2.76
N LEU A 334 -17.94 7.59 1.50
CA LEU A 334 -18.90 7.67 0.42
C LEU A 334 -19.17 6.27 -0.13
N TYR A 335 -20.32 6.10 -0.78
CA TYR A 335 -20.69 4.84 -1.40
C TYR A 335 -19.67 4.44 -2.47
N GLU A 336 -19.32 3.15 -2.46
CA GLU A 336 -18.43 2.52 -3.43
C GLU A 336 -19.09 1.24 -3.96
N PRO A 337 -19.00 0.97 -5.28
CA PRO A 337 -18.32 1.77 -6.32
C PRO A 337 -19.21 2.89 -6.87
N ILE A 338 -18.61 3.99 -7.33
CA ILE A 338 -19.33 5.21 -7.75
C ILE A 338 -20.32 4.98 -8.91
N GLU A 339 -20.02 4.06 -9.82
CA GLU A 339 -20.79 3.83 -11.05
C GLU A 339 -22.19 3.30 -10.72
N ARG A 340 -22.35 2.67 -9.55
CA ARG A 340 -23.65 2.17 -9.09
C ARG A 340 -24.54 3.26 -8.48
N ILE A 341 -23.95 4.34 -7.97
CA ILE A 341 -24.71 5.46 -7.38
C ILE A 341 -24.87 6.64 -8.35
N GLU A 342 -24.05 6.69 -9.41
CA GLU A 342 -24.11 7.68 -10.50
C GLU A 342 -25.53 7.93 -11.07
N PRO A 343 -26.39 6.92 -11.29
CA PRO A 343 -27.75 7.18 -11.78
C PRO A 343 -28.58 8.04 -10.83
N PHE A 344 -28.40 7.89 -9.51
CA PHE A 344 -29.10 8.67 -8.49
C PHE A 344 -28.51 10.07 -8.35
N ILE A 345 -27.19 10.20 -8.44
CA ILE A 345 -26.49 11.51 -8.53
C ILE A 345 -27.06 12.29 -9.72
N SER A 346 -27.08 11.68 -10.90
CA SER A 346 -27.54 12.32 -12.13
C SER A 346 -29.00 12.78 -12.03
N ARG A 347 -29.89 11.95 -11.47
CA ARG A 347 -31.30 12.31 -11.24
C ARG A 347 -31.47 13.48 -10.28
N TYR A 348 -30.71 13.48 -9.18
CA TYR A 348 -30.75 14.56 -8.19
C TYR A 348 -30.29 15.89 -8.80
N TRP A 349 -29.15 15.90 -9.49
CA TRP A 349 -28.57 17.11 -10.06
C TRP A 349 -29.28 17.61 -11.33
N ALA A 350 -29.84 16.73 -12.16
CA ALA A 350 -30.71 17.14 -13.27
C ALA A 350 -31.96 17.89 -12.76
N ALA A 351 -32.57 17.41 -11.67
CA ALA A 351 -33.70 18.08 -11.04
C ALA A 351 -33.32 19.44 -10.41
N LEU A 352 -32.06 19.61 -9.99
CA LEU A 352 -31.55 20.89 -9.48
C LEU A 352 -31.36 21.94 -10.59
N ASN A 353 -30.80 21.52 -11.74
CA ASN A 353 -30.49 22.42 -12.86
C ASN A 353 -31.75 22.95 -13.58
N MET A 354 -32.85 22.19 -13.62
CA MET A 354 -34.10 22.65 -14.25
C MET A 354 -34.80 23.81 -13.50
N VAL A 355 -34.29 24.24 -12.34
CA VAL A 355 -35.01 25.08 -11.36
C VAL A 355 -34.28 26.41 -11.05
N GLU A 356 -33.27 26.82 -11.82
CA GLU A 356 -32.44 27.99 -11.50
C GLU A 356 -33.07 29.39 -11.69
N SER A 357 -34.27 29.51 -12.28
CA SER A 357 -34.93 30.83 -12.39
C SER A 357 -36.00 31.06 -11.31
N THR A 358 -35.83 32.13 -10.50
CA THR A 358 -36.82 32.94 -9.73
C THR A 358 -36.73 33.05 -8.18
N THR A 359 -36.53 34.30 -7.73
CA THR A 359 -36.93 35.02 -6.47
C THR A 359 -36.85 34.37 -5.06
N ASN A 360 -36.33 35.15 -4.10
CA ASN A 360 -36.02 34.80 -2.70
C ASN A 360 -37.13 34.17 -1.83
N LYS A 361 -38.43 34.39 -2.11
CA LYS A 361 -39.53 33.81 -1.31
C LYS A 361 -39.76 32.30 -1.58
N ARG A 362 -39.27 31.77 -2.71
CA ARG A 362 -39.36 30.34 -3.05
C ARG A 362 -38.24 29.48 -2.44
N LYS A 363 -37.24 30.09 -1.81
CA LYS A 363 -36.03 29.40 -1.32
C LYS A 363 -36.32 28.35 -0.23
N LYS A 364 -37.27 28.61 0.69
CA LYS A 364 -37.60 27.66 1.78
C LYS A 364 -38.41 26.46 1.28
N ALA A 365 -39.38 26.68 0.39
CA ALA A 365 -40.14 25.60 -0.25
C ALA A 365 -39.22 24.75 -1.15
N ARG A 366 -38.31 25.39 -1.90
CA ARG A 366 -37.29 24.70 -2.70
C ARG A 366 -36.35 23.82 -1.87
N MET A 367 -35.84 24.33 -0.73
CA MET A 367 -35.01 23.51 0.16
C MET A 367 -35.76 22.31 0.72
N GLN A 368 -37.09 22.43 0.92
CA GLN A 368 -37.91 21.30 1.34
C GLN A 368 -38.08 20.28 0.20
N GLU A 369 -38.45 20.73 -1.00
CA GLU A 369 -38.57 19.87 -2.20
C GLU A 369 -37.25 19.14 -2.52
N GLN A 370 -36.11 19.82 -2.38
CA GLN A 370 -34.78 19.23 -2.56
C GLN A 370 -34.48 18.14 -1.53
N ARG A 371 -34.84 18.38 -0.25
CA ARG A 371 -34.68 17.38 0.81
C ARG A 371 -35.59 16.19 0.59
N ASP A 372 -36.85 16.43 0.23
CA ASP A 372 -37.83 15.37 -0.04
C ASP A 372 -37.38 14.49 -1.23
N LEU A 373 -36.85 15.11 -2.29
CA LEU A 373 -36.26 14.39 -3.42
C LEU A 373 -35.04 13.57 -3.00
N LEU A 374 -34.11 14.16 -2.24
CA LEU A 374 -32.92 13.45 -1.75
C LEU A 374 -33.30 12.25 -0.89
N THR A 375 -34.24 12.42 0.05
CA THR A 375 -34.76 11.33 0.89
C THR A 375 -35.42 10.23 0.05
N SER A 376 -36.20 10.60 -0.97
CA SER A 376 -36.81 9.63 -1.89
C SER A 376 -35.75 8.83 -2.66
N LEU A 377 -34.74 9.50 -3.23
CA LEU A 377 -33.67 8.84 -3.98
C LEU A 377 -32.77 7.99 -3.08
N ALA A 378 -32.51 8.45 -1.85
CA ALA A 378 -31.76 7.68 -0.87
C ALA A 378 -32.52 6.41 -0.48
N SER A 379 -33.83 6.50 -0.22
CA SER A 379 -34.64 5.31 0.09
C SER A 379 -34.70 4.31 -1.07
N GLU A 380 -34.80 4.79 -2.30
CA GLU A 380 -34.80 3.95 -3.51
C GLU A 380 -33.46 3.22 -3.66
N SER A 381 -32.35 3.96 -3.61
CA SER A 381 -31.01 3.40 -3.76
C SER A 381 -30.60 2.46 -2.63
N LEU A 382 -31.06 2.67 -1.39
CA LEU A 382 -30.81 1.73 -0.30
C LEU A 382 -31.30 0.32 -0.63
N HIS A 383 -32.45 0.18 -1.27
CA HIS A 383 -32.99 -1.13 -1.63
C HIS A 383 -32.18 -1.82 -2.74
N GLU A 384 -31.63 -1.04 -3.68
CA GLU A 384 -30.88 -1.58 -4.82
C GLU A 384 -29.39 -1.82 -4.52
N LEU A 385 -28.82 -1.00 -3.63
CA LEU A 385 -27.38 -0.89 -3.47
C LEU A 385 -26.83 -1.55 -2.21
N ILE A 386 -27.65 -1.71 -1.16
CA ILE A 386 -27.22 -2.20 0.15
C ILE A 386 -27.70 -3.64 0.37
N ASP A 387 -26.79 -4.59 0.19
CA ASP A 387 -26.99 -6.00 0.49
C ASP A 387 -26.28 -6.44 1.79
N ASP A 388 -26.50 -7.68 2.22
CA ASP A 388 -25.88 -8.22 3.44
C ASP A 388 -24.34 -8.24 3.37
N LYS A 389 -23.78 -8.34 2.16
CA LYS A 389 -22.32 -8.28 1.95
C LYS A 389 -21.81 -6.87 2.23
N TRP A 390 -22.47 -5.84 1.72
CA TRP A 390 -22.16 -4.45 2.00
C TRP A 390 -22.27 -4.17 3.50
N ARG A 391 -23.38 -4.58 4.12
CA ARG A 391 -23.63 -4.43 5.57
C ARG A 391 -22.52 -5.03 6.42
N THR A 392 -22.16 -6.29 6.14
CA THR A 392 -21.06 -6.99 6.84
C THR A 392 -19.73 -6.26 6.67
N THR A 393 -19.45 -5.79 5.44
CA THR A 393 -18.20 -5.07 5.13
C THR A 393 -18.11 -3.75 5.89
N TYR A 394 -19.17 -2.93 5.84
CA TYR A 394 -19.18 -1.63 6.50
C TYR A 394 -19.27 -1.73 8.03
N ALA A 395 -19.96 -2.74 8.57
CA ALA A 395 -19.92 -3.03 10.00
C ALA A 395 -18.47 -3.35 10.46
N ALA A 396 -17.74 -4.18 9.71
CA ALA A 396 -16.35 -4.48 10.01
C ALA A 396 -15.44 -3.23 9.90
N ARG A 397 -15.68 -2.34 8.93
CA ARG A 397 -14.96 -1.06 8.80
C ARG A 397 -15.20 -0.15 10.01
N LEU A 398 -16.45 -0.04 10.45
CA LEU A 398 -16.82 0.75 11.63
C LEU A 398 -16.11 0.22 12.88
N LEU A 399 -16.10 -1.10 13.10
CA LEU A 399 -15.41 -1.71 14.24
C LEU A 399 -13.88 -1.53 14.19
N ARG A 400 -13.29 -1.49 13.00
CA ARG A 400 -11.87 -1.14 12.82
C ARG A 400 -11.61 0.33 13.10
N GLN A 401 -12.46 1.23 12.61
CA GLN A 401 -12.36 2.65 12.89
C GLN A 401 -12.49 2.92 14.40
N ALA A 402 -13.41 2.24 15.08
CA ALA A 402 -13.55 2.32 16.53
C ALA A 402 -12.29 1.82 17.27
N ALA A 403 -11.66 0.74 16.81
CA ALA A 403 -10.40 0.25 17.38
C ALA A 403 -9.27 1.27 17.21
N LEU A 404 -9.16 1.88 16.03
CA LEU A 404 -8.18 2.94 15.77
C LEU A 404 -8.37 4.13 16.70
N LEU A 405 -9.60 4.65 16.81
CA LEU A 405 -9.88 5.78 17.70
C LEU A 405 -9.62 5.44 19.16
N GLN A 406 -9.92 4.21 19.60
CA GLN A 406 -9.57 3.75 20.94
C GLN A 406 -8.05 3.72 21.17
N GLN A 407 -7.25 3.32 20.17
CA GLN A 407 -5.78 3.32 20.27
C GLN A 407 -5.17 4.72 20.20
N ALA A 408 -5.90 5.69 19.65
CA ALA A 408 -5.52 7.09 19.60
C ALA A 408 -6.02 7.90 20.81
N ASP A 409 -6.49 7.23 21.87
CA ASP A 409 -7.10 7.83 23.06
C ASP A 409 -8.33 8.72 22.77
N GLN A 410 -9.00 8.51 21.64
CA GLN A 410 -10.23 9.21 21.23
C GLN A 410 -11.47 8.36 21.52
N HIS A 411 -11.94 8.40 22.77
CA HIS A 411 -13.01 7.50 23.24
C HIS A 411 -14.44 8.02 23.04
N GLU A 412 -14.64 9.31 22.73
CA GLU A 412 -15.96 9.96 22.72
C GLU A 412 -16.98 9.27 21.81
N TYR A 413 -16.57 8.96 20.57
CA TYR A 413 -17.47 8.39 19.56
C TYR A 413 -17.41 6.86 19.46
N VAL A 414 -16.49 6.21 20.17
CA VAL A 414 -16.29 4.75 20.09
C VAL A 414 -17.59 3.96 20.38
N PRO A 415 -18.37 4.27 21.44
CA PRO A 415 -19.63 3.57 21.71
C PRO A 415 -20.66 3.72 20.58
N MET A 416 -20.78 4.93 20.01
CA MET A 416 -21.69 5.21 18.90
C MET A 416 -21.29 4.42 17.65
N ILE A 417 -20.00 4.36 17.32
CA ILE A 417 -19.49 3.61 16.18
C ILE A 417 -19.75 2.11 16.37
N GLN A 418 -19.49 1.55 17.56
CA GLN A 418 -19.77 0.13 17.84
C GLN A 418 -21.26 -0.21 17.78
N ALA A 419 -22.12 0.66 18.32
CA ALA A 419 -23.57 0.50 18.25
C ALA A 419 -24.07 0.54 16.80
N THR A 420 -23.55 1.49 16.01
CA THR A 420 -23.85 1.62 14.59
C THR A 420 -23.42 0.38 13.81
N ALA A 421 -22.21 -0.13 14.06
CA ALA A 421 -21.72 -1.36 13.44
C ALA A 421 -22.59 -2.57 13.79
N THR A 422 -22.99 -2.68 15.06
CA THR A 422 -23.85 -3.76 15.55
C THR A 422 -25.23 -3.71 14.90
N LEU A 423 -25.82 -2.52 14.76
CA LEU A 423 -27.10 -2.33 14.07
C LEU A 423 -26.99 -2.61 12.57
N LEU A 424 -25.86 -2.24 11.96
CA LEU A 424 -25.63 -2.46 10.54
C LEU A 424 -25.41 -3.92 10.20
N ASP A 425 -24.80 -4.72 11.08
CA ASP A 425 -24.56 -6.15 10.87
C ASP A 425 -25.89 -6.89 10.52
N PRO A 426 -25.91 -7.77 9.50
CA PRO A 426 -27.11 -8.54 9.15
C PRO A 426 -27.68 -9.36 10.31
N ALA A 427 -26.86 -9.78 11.26
CA ALA A 427 -27.29 -10.52 12.46
C ALA A 427 -28.22 -9.71 13.38
N SER A 428 -28.25 -8.38 13.26
CA SER A 428 -29.17 -7.52 14.01
C SER A 428 -30.64 -7.71 13.61
N GLN A 429 -30.90 -8.22 12.40
CA GLN A 429 -32.22 -8.34 11.77
C GLN A 429 -33.01 -7.02 11.68
N VAL A 430 -32.36 -5.87 11.89
CA VAL A 430 -32.99 -4.55 11.71
C VAL A 430 -32.98 -4.20 10.22
N PRO A 431 -34.12 -3.79 9.63
CA PRO A 431 -34.19 -3.36 8.24
C PRO A 431 -33.27 -2.16 7.98
N VAL A 432 -32.56 -2.15 6.86
CA VAL A 432 -31.62 -1.05 6.50
C VAL A 432 -32.35 0.29 6.35
N GLN A 433 -33.62 0.27 5.96
CA GLN A 433 -34.46 1.47 5.81
C GLN A 433 -34.74 2.18 7.14
N ASP A 434 -34.57 1.48 8.26
CA ASP A 434 -34.78 2.02 9.61
C ASP A 434 -33.47 2.50 10.24
N GLN A 435 -32.35 2.48 9.50
CA GLN A 435 -31.02 2.76 10.05
C GLN A 435 -30.48 4.10 9.54
N THR A 436 -30.19 5.00 10.48
CA THR A 436 -29.71 6.36 10.19
C THR A 436 -28.40 6.37 9.38
N PHE A 437 -27.44 5.51 9.72
CA PHE A 437 -26.11 5.51 9.11
C PHE A 437 -26.10 5.27 7.59
N PRO A 438 -26.67 4.18 7.05
CA PRO A 438 -26.68 3.94 5.61
C PRO A 438 -27.53 4.96 4.85
N ILE A 439 -28.62 5.49 5.45
CA ILE A 439 -29.40 6.59 4.86
C ILE A 439 -28.51 7.83 4.68
N ALA A 440 -27.79 8.23 5.73
CA ALA A 440 -26.89 9.38 5.69
C ALA A 440 -25.76 9.18 4.68
N LEU A 441 -25.13 7.99 4.66
CA LEU A 441 -24.07 7.65 3.68
C LEU A 441 -24.51 7.90 2.24
N ILE A 442 -25.66 7.34 1.87
CA ILE A 442 -26.20 7.43 0.52
C ILE A 442 -26.59 8.86 0.18
N SER A 443 -27.25 9.55 1.11
CA SER A 443 -27.66 10.95 0.91
C SER A 443 -26.46 11.85 0.64
N ILE A 444 -25.40 11.73 1.47
CA ILE A 444 -24.15 12.48 1.30
C ILE A 444 -23.46 12.09 -0.01
N SER A 445 -23.46 10.82 -0.37
CA SER A 445 -22.85 10.34 -1.61
C SER A 445 -23.55 10.88 -2.87
N ILE A 446 -24.88 11.02 -2.84
CA ILE A 446 -25.66 11.63 -3.92
C ILE A 446 -25.37 13.14 -3.99
N GLU A 447 -25.36 13.81 -2.84
CA GLU A 447 -25.14 15.26 -2.75
C GLU A 447 -23.72 15.64 -3.18
N GLN A 448 -22.69 14.91 -2.73
CA GLN A 448 -21.29 15.19 -3.06
C GLN A 448 -20.82 14.58 -4.39
N GLY A 449 -21.68 13.80 -5.05
CA GLY A 449 -21.39 13.05 -6.27
C GLY A 449 -20.67 13.82 -7.38
N PRO A 450 -21.09 15.04 -7.78
CA PRO A 450 -20.45 15.76 -8.88
C PRO A 450 -19.02 16.20 -8.60
N LEU A 451 -18.72 16.64 -7.37
CA LEU A 451 -17.35 16.98 -6.98
C LEU A 451 -16.45 15.75 -7.06
N ARG A 452 -16.98 14.60 -6.67
CA ARG A 452 -16.27 13.33 -6.75
C ARG A 452 -16.05 12.86 -8.19
N LEU A 453 -17.08 12.91 -9.04
CA LEU A 453 -16.97 12.62 -10.48
C LEU A 453 -15.93 13.55 -11.15
N MET A 454 -15.89 14.82 -10.76
CA MET A 454 -14.87 15.78 -11.21
C MET A 454 -13.45 15.34 -10.87
N VAL A 455 -13.22 14.96 -9.61
CA VAL A 455 -11.91 14.49 -9.16
C VAL A 455 -11.50 13.19 -9.85
N GLU A 456 -12.42 12.25 -10.07
CA GLU A 456 -12.14 10.98 -10.73
C GLU A 456 -11.88 11.11 -12.24
N SER A 457 -12.61 11.98 -12.94
CA SER A 457 -12.33 12.30 -14.36
C SER A 457 -10.97 12.97 -14.55
N LEU A 458 -10.58 13.87 -13.62
CA LEU A 458 -9.24 14.49 -13.64
C LEU A 458 -8.13 13.47 -13.37
N ARG A 459 -8.36 12.50 -12.47
CA ARG A 459 -7.39 11.43 -12.14
C ARG A 459 -7.24 10.39 -13.25
N SER A 460 -8.31 10.10 -13.99
CA SER A 460 -8.30 9.10 -15.06
C SER A 460 -7.81 9.64 -16.42
N GLY A 461 -7.52 10.94 -16.53
CA GLY A 461 -7.13 11.57 -17.80
C GLY A 461 -8.24 11.56 -18.87
N SER A 462 -9.45 11.14 -18.50
CA SER A 462 -10.61 11.00 -19.38
C SER A 462 -11.54 12.19 -19.15
N LEU A 463 -11.26 13.31 -19.82
CA LEU A 463 -12.18 14.44 -19.88
C LEU A 463 -13.40 14.17 -20.78
N SER A 464 -13.46 13.03 -21.47
CA SER A 464 -14.55 12.67 -22.39
C SER A 464 -15.78 12.05 -21.72
N SER A 465 -15.67 11.62 -20.45
CA SER A 465 -16.81 11.13 -19.66
C SER A 465 -17.53 12.23 -18.87
N PHE A 466 -17.09 13.49 -19.03
CA PHE A 466 -17.75 14.63 -18.41
C PHE A 466 -19.01 15.00 -19.19
N PRO A 467 -20.20 15.02 -18.56
CA PRO A 467 -21.34 15.73 -19.11
C PRO A 467 -21.03 17.22 -18.92
N VAL A 468 -20.41 17.84 -19.93
CA VAL A 468 -20.09 19.27 -19.98
C VAL A 468 -21.33 20.14 -19.75
N GLU A 469 -22.53 19.57 -19.88
CA GLU A 469 -23.83 20.21 -19.60
C GLU A 469 -24.06 20.63 -18.14
N PHE A 470 -23.30 20.11 -17.16
CA PHE A 470 -23.49 20.52 -15.74
C PHE A 470 -22.96 21.93 -15.42
N PHE A 471 -22.10 22.51 -16.25
CA PHE A 471 -21.42 23.80 -15.98
C PHE A 471 -21.62 24.85 -17.07
N GLN A 472 -22.46 24.61 -18.08
CA GLN A 472 -22.82 25.65 -19.04
C GLN A 472 -23.81 26.63 -18.40
N GLN A 473 -23.28 27.72 -17.85
CA GLN A 473 -24.04 28.93 -17.55
C GLN A 473 -24.30 29.66 -18.87
N ASP A 474 -25.58 29.82 -19.24
CA ASP A 474 -26.04 30.89 -20.13
C ASP A 474 -26.37 32.16 -19.31
#